data_AF-A0A965HVM1-F1
#
_entry.id   AF-A0A965HVM1-F1
#
_cell.length_a   1.000
_cell.length_b   1.000
_cell.length_c   1.000
_cell.angle_alpha   90.00
_cell.angle_beta   90.00
_cell.angle_gamma   90.00
#
_symmetry.space_group_name_H-M   'P 1'
#
loop_
_entity.id
_entity.type
_entity.pdbx_description
1 polymer ?
#
loop_
_entity_poly.entity_id
_entity_poly.type
_entity_poly.pdbx_seq_one_letter_code
_entity_poly.pdbx_strand_id
1 'polypeptide(L)'
;SPHQVLNADYPKGAKALVLNEGRGQAGLTAAEMLLAAGVEVEIVTSDIAVAADLDPTNRTPWYQRLGEKGCNFLSAHLLKEIKGDQIVLENVFDGRLTFRFGIDLVVDWSGAKANDALINDQDHLQRDVHSIGDCRAPRTVEVAISEATALALKL
;
A
#
# COMPACT_ATOMS: atom_id res chain seq x y z
N SER A 1 0.91 6.14 6.20
CA SER A 1 0.35 5.03 5.39
C SER A 1 -0.44 5.58 4.20
N PRO A 2 -0.81 4.76 3.19
CA PRO A 2 -1.66 5.21 2.08
C PRO A 2 -2.98 5.85 2.52
N HIS A 3 -3.61 5.33 3.58
CA HIS A 3 -4.85 5.88 4.14
C HIS A 3 -4.69 7.33 4.63
N GLN A 4 -3.55 7.66 5.23
CA GLN A 4 -3.25 9.03 5.68
C GLN A 4 -3.02 9.96 4.48
N VAL A 5 -2.34 9.49 3.44
CA VAL A 5 -2.14 10.26 2.19
C VAL A 5 -3.48 10.56 1.52
N LEU A 6 -4.38 9.57 1.45
CA LEU A 6 -5.74 9.74 0.92
C LEU A 6 -6.54 10.82 1.66
N ASN A 7 -6.34 10.93 2.98
CA ASN A 7 -6.99 11.94 3.82
C ASN A 7 -6.25 13.28 3.85
N ALA A 8 -5.19 13.45 3.04
CA ALA A 8 -4.29 14.60 3.10
C ALA A 8 -3.71 14.89 4.50
N ASP A 9 -3.59 13.86 5.34
CA ASP A 9 -3.08 13.90 6.70
C ASP A 9 -1.61 13.46 6.72
N TYR A 10 -0.73 14.29 6.18
CA TYR A 10 0.71 14.04 6.15
C TYR A 10 1.49 15.35 6.25
N PRO A 11 2.70 15.34 6.81
CA PRO A 11 3.55 16.53 6.82
C PRO A 11 3.86 16.94 5.38
N LYS A 12 3.78 18.24 5.09
CA LYS A 12 4.23 18.75 3.80
C LYS A 12 5.74 18.53 3.68
N GLY A 13 6.15 17.92 2.59
CA GLY A 13 7.54 17.62 2.28
C GLY A 13 7.79 17.73 0.78
N ALA A 14 9.06 17.81 0.40
CA ALA A 14 9.48 17.82 -0.99
C ALA A 14 9.70 16.40 -1.52
N LYS A 15 10.07 15.44 -0.65
CA LYS A 15 10.45 14.09 -1.08
C LYS A 15 9.88 12.98 -0.19
N ALA A 16 9.31 11.98 -0.83
CA ALA A 16 8.69 10.83 -0.18
C ALA A 16 9.21 9.48 -0.70
N LEU A 17 9.30 8.53 0.22
CA LEU A 17 9.56 7.12 -0.06
C LEU A 17 8.29 6.30 0.22
N VAL A 18 7.79 5.57 -0.78
CA VAL A 18 6.63 4.70 -0.62
C VAL A 18 7.09 3.25 -0.56
N LEU A 19 6.93 2.59 0.59
CA LEU A 19 7.21 1.16 0.74
C LEU A 19 5.97 0.39 0.30
N ASN A 20 6.06 -0.42 -0.75
CA ASN A 20 4.92 -1.09 -1.37
C ASN A 20 5.01 -2.62 -1.20
N GLU A 21 5.02 -3.09 0.04
CA GLU A 21 5.07 -4.52 0.38
C GLU A 21 3.67 -5.15 0.42
N GLY A 22 2.64 -4.34 0.68
CA GLY A 22 1.26 -4.78 0.83
C GLY A 22 0.56 -5.22 -0.45
N ARG A 23 1.25 -5.19 -1.60
CA ARG A 23 0.69 -5.46 -2.93
C ARG A 23 -0.52 -4.57 -3.26
N GLY A 24 -1.17 -4.81 -4.38
CA GLY A 24 -2.35 -4.07 -4.84
C GLY A 24 -2.04 -2.63 -5.23
N GLN A 25 -3.09 -1.82 -5.28
CA GLN A 25 -3.00 -0.46 -5.82
C GLN A 25 -2.78 0.62 -4.75
N ALA A 26 -2.91 0.31 -3.46
CA ALA A 26 -2.94 1.34 -2.41
C ALA A 26 -1.64 2.16 -2.33
N GLY A 27 -0.46 1.52 -2.39
CA GLY A 27 0.81 2.24 -2.45
C GLY A 27 0.98 3.05 -3.74
N LEU A 28 0.52 2.53 -4.88
CA LEU A 28 0.56 3.24 -6.16
C LEU A 28 -0.33 4.50 -6.14
N THR A 29 -1.53 4.39 -5.58
CA THR A 29 -2.46 5.52 -5.41
C THR A 29 -1.86 6.58 -4.48
N ALA A 30 -1.23 6.17 -3.38
CA ALA A 30 -0.55 7.11 -2.49
C ALA A 30 0.58 7.87 -3.21
N ALA A 31 1.40 7.15 -4.00
CA ALA A 31 2.43 7.76 -4.84
C ALA A 31 1.83 8.76 -5.85
N GLU A 32 0.74 8.40 -6.53
CA GLU A 32 0.08 9.27 -7.51
C GLU A 32 -0.42 10.58 -6.88
N MET A 33 -1.01 10.51 -5.69
CA MET A 33 -1.49 11.68 -4.95
C MET A 33 -0.35 12.58 -4.51
N LEU A 34 0.75 12.00 -4.01
CA LEU A 34 1.93 12.76 -3.61
C LEU A 34 2.57 13.47 -4.81
N LEU A 35 2.73 12.77 -5.94
CA LEU A 35 3.21 13.37 -7.19
C LEU A 35 2.29 14.49 -7.67
N ALA A 36 0.97 14.32 -7.57
CA ALA A 36 0.00 15.36 -7.91
C ALA A 36 0.09 16.59 -6.99
N ALA A 37 0.54 16.40 -5.74
CA ALA A 37 0.82 17.47 -4.79
C ALA A 37 2.21 18.11 -4.97
N GLY A 38 2.97 17.70 -5.98
CA GLY A 38 4.31 18.22 -6.28
C GLY A 38 5.43 17.63 -5.42
N VAL A 39 5.19 16.49 -4.78
CA VAL A 39 6.20 15.75 -4.00
C VAL A 39 6.98 14.82 -4.92
N GLU A 40 8.31 14.80 -4.81
CA GLU A 40 9.15 13.80 -5.46
C GLU A 40 8.95 12.43 -4.81
N VAL A 41 8.68 11.39 -5.61
CA VAL A 41 8.36 10.06 -5.08
C VAL A 41 9.31 8.99 -5.62
N GLU A 42 9.79 8.14 -4.72
CA GLU A 42 10.38 6.84 -5.03
C GLU A 42 9.54 5.73 -4.41
N ILE A 43 9.10 4.76 -5.22
CA ILE A 43 8.40 3.57 -4.75
C ILE A 43 9.42 2.44 -4.60
N VAL A 44 9.46 1.83 -3.43
CA VAL A 44 10.37 0.72 -3.08
C VAL A 44 9.54 -0.53 -2.82
N THR A 45 9.99 -1.66 -3.36
CA THR A 45 9.40 -2.96 -3.06
C THR A 45 10.44 -4.08 -3.09
N SER A 46 10.25 -5.10 -2.25
CA SER A 46 11.02 -6.35 -2.28
C SER A 46 10.69 -7.22 -3.49
N ASP A 47 9.53 -7.04 -4.12
CA ASP A 47 9.13 -7.77 -5.32
C ASP A 47 10.08 -7.45 -6.50
N ILE A 48 10.11 -8.34 -7.50
CA ILE A 48 10.95 -8.18 -8.71
C ILE A 48 10.60 -6.94 -9.55
N ALA A 49 9.38 -6.41 -9.39
CA ALA A 49 8.89 -5.19 -10.01
C ALA A 49 7.87 -4.53 -9.09
N VAL A 50 7.76 -3.20 -9.17
CA VAL A 50 6.63 -2.48 -8.57
C VAL A 50 5.34 -2.96 -9.25
N ALA A 51 4.29 -3.20 -8.46
CA ALA A 51 3.01 -3.71 -8.94
C ALA A 51 3.11 -5.07 -9.67
N ALA A 52 4.05 -5.94 -9.29
CA ALA A 52 4.23 -7.26 -9.89
C ALA A 52 2.97 -8.15 -9.79
N ASP A 53 2.12 -7.90 -8.80
CA ASP A 53 0.86 -8.59 -8.54
C ASP A 53 -0.32 -8.10 -9.40
N LEU A 54 -0.20 -6.94 -10.07
CA LEU A 54 -1.25 -6.43 -10.93
C LEU A 54 -1.21 -7.07 -12.32
N ASP A 55 -2.38 -7.27 -12.91
CA ASP A 55 -2.51 -7.68 -14.30
C ASP A 55 -1.74 -6.73 -15.25
N PRO A 56 -1.03 -7.24 -16.26
CA PRO A 56 -0.24 -6.42 -17.17
C PRO A 56 -1.02 -5.27 -17.83
N THR A 57 -2.32 -5.46 -18.12
CA THR A 57 -3.17 -4.43 -18.73
C THR A 57 -3.42 -3.25 -17.78
N ASN A 58 -3.38 -3.48 -16.47
CA ASN A 58 -3.51 -2.45 -15.45
C ASN A 58 -2.13 -1.88 -15.07
N ARG A 59 -1.09 -2.72 -15.04
CA ARG A 59 0.27 -2.33 -14.65
C ARG A 59 0.90 -1.32 -15.60
N THR A 60 0.79 -1.52 -16.91
CA THR A 60 1.40 -0.61 -17.90
C THR A 60 0.91 0.84 -17.75
N PRO A 61 -0.41 1.11 -17.65
CA PRO A 61 -0.92 2.44 -17.37
C PRO A 61 -0.38 3.07 -16.07
N TRP A 62 -0.17 2.29 -15.00
CA TRP A 62 0.43 2.81 -13.76
C TRP A 62 1.86 3.31 -13.98
N TYR A 63 2.70 2.48 -14.61
CA TYR A 63 4.08 2.86 -14.91
C TYR A 63 4.16 4.10 -15.79
N GLN A 64 3.29 4.21 -16.81
CA GLN A 64 3.23 5.38 -17.68
C GLN A 64 2.85 6.64 -16.89
N ARG A 65 1.69 6.65 -16.21
CA ARG A 65 1.20 7.84 -15.51
C ARG A 65 2.13 8.32 -14.39
N LEU A 66 2.68 7.39 -13.61
CA LEU A 66 3.60 7.73 -12.53
C LEU A 66 4.98 8.13 -13.07
N GLY A 67 5.48 7.43 -14.09
CA GLY A 67 6.76 7.75 -14.74
C GLY A 67 6.75 9.10 -15.44
N GLU A 68 5.65 9.48 -16.11
CA GLU A 68 5.47 10.81 -16.73
C GLU A 68 5.54 11.95 -15.69
N LYS A 69 5.23 11.67 -14.43
CA LYS A 69 5.36 12.61 -13.31
C LYS A 69 6.72 12.53 -12.61
N GLY A 70 7.67 11.74 -13.13
CA GLY A 70 9.01 11.60 -12.57
C GLY A 70 9.12 10.64 -11.38
N CYS A 71 8.16 9.73 -11.18
CA CYS A 71 8.26 8.72 -10.13
C CYS A 71 9.45 7.78 -10.37
N ASN A 72 10.24 7.54 -9.32
CA ASN A 72 11.28 6.52 -9.33
C ASN A 72 10.70 5.17 -8.87
N PHE A 73 11.10 4.08 -9.52
CA PHE A 73 10.69 2.73 -9.16
C PHE A 73 11.93 1.91 -8.79
N LEU A 74 11.99 1.45 -7.55
CA LEU A 74 13.05 0.60 -7.04
C LEU A 74 12.48 -0.75 -6.61
N SER A 75 12.68 -1.76 -7.45
CA SER A 75 12.32 -3.14 -7.14
C SER A 75 13.47 -3.90 -6.48
N ALA A 76 13.18 -5.09 -5.95
CA ALA A 76 14.14 -5.96 -5.29
C ALA A 76 14.88 -5.31 -4.10
N HIS A 77 14.29 -4.33 -3.44
CA HIS A 77 14.86 -3.69 -2.26
C HIS A 77 13.83 -3.57 -1.14
N LEU A 78 14.28 -3.75 0.10
CA LEU A 78 13.47 -3.51 1.29
C LEU A 78 14.06 -2.41 2.14
N LEU A 79 13.22 -1.76 2.94
CA LEU A 79 13.69 -0.85 3.98
C LEU A 79 14.38 -1.68 5.07
N LYS A 80 15.69 -1.49 5.23
CA LYS A 80 16.47 -2.16 6.27
C LYS A 80 16.45 -1.38 7.57
N GLU A 81 16.71 -0.08 7.51
CA GLU A 81 16.85 0.75 8.69
C GLU A 81 16.67 2.24 8.36
N ILE A 82 16.22 3.02 9.34
CA ILE A 82 16.23 4.49 9.30
C ILE A 82 17.13 4.99 10.43
N LYS A 83 18.25 5.64 10.08
CA LYS A 83 19.23 6.22 11.01
C LYS A 83 19.27 7.73 10.86
N GLY A 84 18.56 8.45 11.73
CA GLY A 84 18.50 9.91 11.62
C GLY A 84 17.87 10.33 10.30
N ASP A 85 18.63 11.03 9.45
CA ASP A 85 18.21 11.48 8.11
C ASP A 85 18.55 10.48 6.99
N GLN A 86 19.22 9.38 7.31
CA GLN A 86 19.61 8.35 6.36
C GLN A 86 18.62 7.19 6.37
N ILE A 87 18.08 6.87 5.20
CA ILE A 87 17.34 5.63 4.95
C ILE A 87 18.29 4.61 4.31
N VAL A 88 18.32 3.40 4.86
CA VAL A 88 19.11 2.27 4.36
C VAL A 88 18.17 1.29 3.68
N LEU A 89 18.40 1.04 2.40
CA LEU A 89 17.69 0.05 1.60
C LEU A 89 18.62 -1.12 1.30
N GLU A 90 18.13 -2.34 1.45
CA GLU A 90 18.89 -3.56 1.20
C GLU A 90 18.31 -4.28 -0.01
N ASN A 91 19.16 -4.65 -0.97
CA ASN A 91 18.76 -5.50 -2.07
C ASN A 91 18.49 -6.92 -1.55
N VAL A 92 17.32 -7.48 -1.87
CA VAL A 92 16.86 -8.74 -1.30
C VAL A 92 17.59 -9.98 -1.82
N PHE A 93 18.33 -9.86 -2.92
CA PHE A 93 19.03 -10.98 -3.55
C PHE A 93 20.50 -11.08 -3.14
N ASP A 94 21.18 -9.94 -3.00
CA ASP A 94 22.63 -9.90 -2.75
C ASP A 94 23.01 -9.19 -1.43
N GLY A 95 22.04 -8.64 -0.70
CA GLY A 95 22.25 -7.92 0.56
C GLY A 95 22.95 -6.57 0.39
N ARG A 96 23.13 -6.08 -0.85
CA ARG A 96 23.80 -4.81 -1.11
C ARG A 96 22.98 -3.66 -0.55
N LEU A 97 23.64 -2.81 0.22
CA LEU A 97 23.04 -1.63 0.81
C LEU A 97 23.11 -0.43 -0.13
N THR A 98 22.01 0.31 -0.21
CA THR A 98 21.94 1.63 -0.83
C THR A 98 21.32 2.62 0.15
N PHE A 99 21.60 3.90 -0.05
CA PHE A 99 21.25 4.94 0.91
C PHE A 99 20.38 6.00 0.25
N ARG A 100 19.47 6.59 1.03
CA ARG A 100 18.72 7.80 0.68
C ARG A 100 18.87 8.81 1.81
N PHE A 101 18.86 10.09 1.44
CA PHE A 101 18.93 11.22 2.37
C PHE A 101 17.88 12.26 1.97
N GLY A 102 17.50 13.11 2.93
CA GLY A 102 16.51 14.17 2.69
C GLY A 102 15.14 13.63 2.30
N ILE A 103 14.74 12.48 2.89
CA ILE A 103 13.39 11.96 2.76
C ILE A 103 12.54 12.58 3.87
N ASP A 104 11.55 13.37 3.49
CA ASP A 104 10.66 14.07 4.45
C ASP A 104 9.52 13.16 4.92
N LEU A 105 9.14 12.19 4.09
CA LEU A 105 7.98 11.34 4.31
C LEU A 105 8.27 9.88 3.92
N VAL A 106 7.98 8.95 4.83
CA VAL A 106 7.93 7.52 4.51
C VAL A 106 6.48 7.05 4.59
N VAL A 107 5.96 6.56 3.46
CA VAL A 107 4.63 5.95 3.38
C VAL A 107 4.79 4.45 3.44
N ASP A 108 4.54 3.88 4.61
CA ASP A 108 4.53 2.42 4.79
C ASP A 108 3.20 1.82 4.32
N TRP A 109 3.28 0.95 3.31
CA TRP A 109 2.21 0.05 2.89
C TRP A 109 2.70 -1.41 2.97
N SER A 110 2.41 -2.04 4.11
CA SER A 110 2.67 -3.46 4.37
C SER A 110 1.46 -4.37 4.14
N GLY A 111 0.32 -3.80 3.75
CA GLY A 111 -0.93 -4.49 3.48
C GLY A 111 -2.07 -4.02 4.36
N ALA A 112 -3.29 -4.46 4.04
CA ALA A 112 -4.46 -4.16 4.84
C ALA A 112 -4.55 -5.09 6.06
N LYS A 113 -5.03 -4.55 7.17
CA LYS A 113 -5.36 -5.31 8.39
C LYS A 113 -6.88 -5.32 8.56
N ALA A 114 -7.43 -6.48 8.94
CA ALA A 114 -8.84 -6.61 9.25
C ALA A 114 -9.25 -5.62 10.37
N ASN A 115 -10.41 -4.99 10.21
CA ASN A 115 -11.06 -4.21 11.25
C ASN A 115 -12.30 -4.95 11.74
N ASP A 116 -12.11 -5.84 12.71
CA ASP A 116 -13.10 -6.78 13.23
C ASP A 116 -13.55 -6.46 14.65
N ALA A 117 -13.15 -5.31 15.20
CA ALA A 117 -13.38 -4.93 16.60
C ALA A 117 -14.88 -4.98 16.99
N LEU A 118 -15.76 -4.50 16.10
CA LEU A 118 -17.21 -4.52 16.32
C LEU A 118 -17.81 -5.94 16.28
N ILE A 119 -17.23 -6.83 15.44
CA ILE A 119 -17.66 -8.24 15.35
C ILE A 119 -17.27 -8.98 16.62
N ASN A 120 -16.08 -8.72 17.16
CA ASN A 120 -15.62 -9.37 18.39
C ASN A 120 -16.43 -8.95 19.64
N ASP A 121 -17.16 -7.84 19.59
CA ASP A 121 -18.02 -7.34 20.68
C ASP A 121 -19.50 -7.71 20.49
N GLN A 122 -19.86 -8.58 19.53
CA GLN A 122 -21.26 -8.82 19.16
C GLN A 122 -22.07 -9.70 20.14
N ASP A 123 -21.46 -10.26 21.19
CA ASP A 123 -22.11 -11.18 22.14
C ASP A 123 -23.35 -10.59 22.85
N HIS A 124 -23.45 -9.25 22.92
CA HIS A 124 -24.59 -8.55 23.50
C HIS A 124 -25.74 -8.29 22.51
N LEU A 125 -25.54 -8.56 21.21
CA LEU A 125 -26.56 -8.33 20.19
C LEU A 125 -27.50 -9.54 20.11
N GLN A 126 -28.78 -9.36 20.43
CA GLN A 126 -29.82 -10.39 20.25
C GLN A 126 -30.28 -10.50 18.78
N ARG A 127 -29.33 -10.55 17.85
CA ARG A 127 -29.59 -10.63 16.40
C ARG A 127 -28.55 -11.55 15.77
N ASP A 128 -28.92 -12.16 14.67
CA ASP A 128 -27.98 -12.91 13.84
C ASP A 128 -27.07 -11.92 13.10
N VAL A 129 -25.75 -11.98 13.39
CA VAL A 129 -24.75 -11.05 12.87
C VAL A 129 -23.76 -11.84 12.02
N HIS A 130 -23.56 -11.38 10.79
CA HIS A 130 -22.66 -12.00 9.82
C HIS A 130 -21.60 -10.99 9.38
N SER A 131 -20.33 -11.41 9.32
CA SER A 131 -19.21 -10.60 8.84
C SER A 131 -18.76 -11.04 7.45
N ILE A 132 -18.52 -10.06 6.56
CA ILE A 132 -18.14 -10.27 5.15
C ILE A 132 -17.11 -9.22 4.72
N GLY A 133 -16.29 -9.55 3.73
CA GLY A 133 -15.31 -8.64 3.15
C GLY A 133 -14.12 -8.37 4.06
N ASP A 134 -13.54 -7.18 3.92
CA ASP A 134 -12.24 -6.85 4.51
C ASP A 134 -12.24 -6.82 6.04
N CYS A 135 -13.40 -6.63 6.68
CA CYS A 135 -13.51 -6.73 8.13
C CYS A 135 -13.22 -8.14 8.63
N ARG A 136 -13.38 -9.17 7.80
CA ARG A 136 -13.06 -10.56 8.11
C ARG A 136 -11.65 -10.91 7.69
N ALA A 137 -11.30 -10.63 6.43
CA ALA A 137 -9.94 -10.77 5.95
C ALA A 137 -9.78 -9.86 4.71
N PRO A 138 -8.90 -8.85 4.76
CA PRO A 138 -8.67 -7.98 3.62
C PRO A 138 -8.22 -8.77 2.39
N ARG A 139 -8.92 -8.59 1.28
CA ARG A 139 -8.64 -9.25 -0.01
C ARG A 139 -9.00 -8.31 -1.15
N THR A 140 -9.20 -8.87 -2.34
CA THR A 140 -9.65 -8.10 -3.49
C THR A 140 -11.15 -7.79 -3.38
N VAL A 141 -11.58 -6.71 -4.04
CA VAL A 141 -12.98 -6.25 -4.04
C VAL A 141 -13.93 -7.32 -4.58
N GLU A 142 -13.48 -8.12 -5.54
CA GLU A 142 -14.26 -9.20 -6.13
C GLU A 142 -14.59 -10.29 -5.09
N VAL A 143 -13.64 -10.60 -4.20
CA VAL A 143 -13.88 -11.56 -3.12
C VAL A 143 -14.88 -11.00 -2.12
N ALA A 144 -14.77 -9.72 -1.74
CA ALA A 144 -15.72 -9.08 -0.85
C ALA A 144 -17.15 -9.10 -1.42
N ILE A 145 -17.32 -8.81 -2.71
CA ILE A 145 -18.63 -8.86 -3.40
C ILE A 145 -19.16 -10.30 -3.47
N SER A 146 -18.29 -11.27 -3.77
CA SER A 146 -18.65 -12.69 -3.82
C SER A 146 -19.12 -13.21 -2.47
N GLU A 147 -18.42 -12.88 -1.39
CA GLU A 147 -18.81 -13.21 -0.01
C GLU A 147 -20.18 -12.62 0.35
N ALA A 148 -20.42 -11.35 -0.01
CA ALA A 148 -21.70 -10.69 0.20
C ALA A 148 -22.84 -11.41 -0.51
N THR A 149 -22.64 -11.75 -1.78
CA THR A 149 -23.63 -12.44 -2.62
C THR A 149 -23.93 -13.84 -2.09
N ALA A 150 -22.89 -14.59 -1.72
CA ALA A 150 -23.03 -15.94 -1.20
C ALA A 150 -23.76 -15.98 0.16
N LEU A 151 -23.57 -14.96 1.01
CA LEU A 151 -24.33 -14.83 2.25
C LEU A 151 -25.78 -14.46 1.98
N ALA A 152 -26.05 -13.49 1.10
CA ALA A 152 -27.40 -13.06 0.78
C ALA A 152 -28.27 -14.19 0.20
N LEU A 153 -27.67 -15.16 -0.51
CA LEU A 153 -28.39 -16.34 -1.03
C LEU A 153 -28.69 -17.41 0.03
N LYS A 154 -28.07 -17.34 1.21
CA LYS A 154 -28.26 -18.29 2.32
C LYS A 154 -29.26 -17.80 3.37
N LEU A 155 -29.49 -16.50 3.41
CA LEU A 155 -30.49 -15.83 4.26
C LEU A 155 -31.87 -15.89 3.59
#